data_AF-A0A292RFT7-F1
#
_entry.id   AF-A0A292RFT7-F1
#
_cell.length_a   1.000
_cell.length_b   1.000
_cell.length_c   1.000
_cell.angle_alpha   90.00
_cell.angle_beta   90.00
_cell.angle_gamma   90.00
#
_symmetry.space_group_name_H-M   'P 1'
#
loop_
_entity.id
_entity.type
_entity.pdbx_description
1 polymer ?
#
loop_
_entity_poly.entity_id
_entity_poly.type
_entity_poly.pdbx_seq_one_letter_code
_entity_poly.pdbx_strand_id
1 'polypeptide(L)'
;MNKLHLLHEAEKLYCVENLSPEMIAEKLNISRRTIFNWKKKHNWDNHIVRIKDFSKQFAGDIYNVGVKLLTKLNDDIDNNRILNKHEICALENIIKIINKEEKGQTKNLNNFLNKKKPAKLLTPDVIEEINNEILGWNGAY
;
A
#
# COMPACT_ATOMS: atom_id res chain seq x y z
N MET A 1 35.70 -14.06 -13.65
CA MET A 1 34.61 -14.40 -14.60
C MET A 1 33.64 -13.24 -14.70
N ASN A 2 33.19 -12.93 -15.92
CA ASN A 2 32.23 -11.86 -16.15
C ASN A 2 30.81 -12.33 -15.76
N LYS A 3 30.21 -11.69 -14.76
CA LYS A 3 28.87 -12.04 -14.26
C LYS A 3 27.73 -11.28 -14.95
N LEU A 4 28.00 -10.60 -16.08
CA LEU A 4 27.00 -9.81 -16.82
C LEU A 4 25.75 -10.60 -17.24
N HIS A 5 25.83 -11.92 -17.39
CA HIS A 5 24.66 -12.76 -17.67
C HIS A 5 23.59 -12.67 -16.56
N LEU A 6 23.96 -12.30 -15.33
CA LEU A 6 23.05 -12.11 -14.20
C LEU A 6 22.45 -10.70 -14.13
N LEU A 7 22.87 -9.77 -15.00
CA LEU A 7 22.46 -8.37 -14.95
C LEU A 7 20.94 -8.23 -15.06
N HIS A 8 20.33 -8.88 -16.05
CA HIS A 8 18.90 -8.79 -16.32
C HIS A 8 18.06 -9.43 -15.19
N GLU A 9 18.54 -10.54 -14.62
CA GLU A 9 17.89 -11.17 -13.47
C GLU A 9 17.96 -10.27 -12.24
N ALA A 10 19.13 -9.71 -11.95
CA ALA A 10 19.33 -8.76 -10.84
C ALA A 10 18.46 -7.50 -10.99
N GLU A 11 18.31 -7.00 -12.21
CA GLU A 11 17.43 -5.87 -12.52
C GLU A 11 15.97 -6.21 -12.24
N LYS A 12 15.47 -7.37 -12.68
CA LYS A 12 14.11 -7.82 -12.40
C LYS A 12 13.86 -7.93 -10.88
N LEU A 13 14.79 -8.53 -10.15
CA LEU A 13 14.70 -8.66 -8.68
C LEU A 13 14.63 -7.30 -7.98
N TYR A 14 15.33 -6.28 -8.52
CA TYR A 14 15.29 -4.93 -7.98
C TYR A 14 14.01 -4.18 -8.39
N CYS A 15 13.73 -4.12 -9.68
CA CYS A 15 12.70 -3.25 -10.26
C CYS A 15 11.27 -3.78 -10.12
N VAL A 16 11.10 -5.11 -10.12
CA VAL A 16 9.77 -5.76 -10.10
C VAL A 16 9.50 -6.40 -8.76
N GLU A 17 10.46 -7.15 -8.21
CA GLU A 17 10.29 -7.83 -6.90
C GLU A 17 10.63 -6.90 -5.72
N ASN A 18 11.15 -5.70 -5.98
CA ASN A 18 11.46 -4.68 -4.99
C ASN A 18 12.37 -5.18 -3.85
N LEU A 19 13.33 -6.06 -4.18
CA LEU A 19 14.32 -6.58 -3.24
C LEU A 19 15.46 -5.58 -3.01
N SER A 20 16.05 -5.60 -1.81
CA SER A 20 17.23 -4.77 -1.53
C SER A 20 18.48 -5.30 -2.24
N PRO A 21 19.46 -4.44 -2.55
CA PRO A 21 20.75 -4.86 -3.10
C PRO A 21 21.44 -5.97 -2.30
N GLU A 22 21.26 -5.99 -0.97
CA GLU A 22 21.75 -7.03 -0.06
C GLU A 22 21.12 -8.40 -0.38
N MET A 23 19.79 -8.47 -0.45
CA MET A 23 19.05 -9.70 -0.72
C MET A 23 19.38 -10.25 -2.12
N ILE A 24 19.52 -9.35 -3.11
CA ILE A 24 19.86 -9.72 -4.48
C ILE A 24 21.29 -10.29 -4.55
N ALA A 25 22.24 -9.65 -3.85
CA ALA A 25 23.62 -10.10 -3.79
C ALA A 25 23.74 -11.51 -3.17
N GLU A 26 22.99 -11.77 -2.10
CA GLU A 26 22.91 -13.11 -1.48
C GLU A 26 22.27 -14.13 -2.44
N LYS A 27 21.12 -13.79 -3.02
CA LYS A 27 20.36 -14.68 -3.92
C LYS A 27 21.15 -15.09 -5.17
N LEU A 28 21.89 -14.15 -5.77
CA LEU A 28 22.68 -14.38 -6.98
C LEU A 28 24.14 -14.79 -6.70
N ASN A 29 24.53 -14.90 -5.43
CA ASN A 29 25.90 -15.18 -5.00
C ASN A 29 26.93 -14.26 -5.68
N ILE A 30 26.67 -12.95 -5.63
CA ILE A 30 27.55 -11.92 -6.17
C ILE A 30 27.81 -10.82 -5.14
N SER A 31 28.85 -10.02 -5.35
CA SER A 31 29.17 -8.95 -4.39
C SER A 31 28.08 -7.86 -4.42
N ARG A 32 27.74 -7.33 -3.24
CA ARG A 32 26.86 -6.14 -3.13
C ARG A 32 27.36 -4.98 -4.00
N ARG A 33 28.68 -4.77 -4.07
CA ARG A 33 29.28 -3.73 -4.92
C ARG A 33 28.93 -3.90 -6.39
N THR A 34 28.85 -5.14 -6.88
CA THR A 34 28.40 -5.43 -8.25
C THR A 34 26.97 -4.95 -8.47
N ILE A 35 26.05 -5.25 -7.55
CA ILE A 35 24.65 -4.82 -7.63
C ILE A 35 24.55 -3.29 -7.60
N PHE A 36 25.23 -2.63 -6.67
CA PHE A 36 25.25 -1.16 -6.61
C PHE A 36 25.81 -0.52 -7.88
N ASN A 37 26.86 -1.10 -8.45
CA ASN A 37 27.44 -0.60 -9.70
C ASN A 37 26.47 -0.75 -10.87
N TRP A 38 25.77 -1.88 -10.98
CA TRP A 38 24.75 -2.10 -12.02
C TRP A 38 23.56 -1.17 -11.84
N LYS A 39 23.01 -1.09 -10.63
CA LYS A 39 21.95 -0.14 -10.25
C LYS A 39 22.27 1.29 -10.68
N LYS A 40 23.48 1.76 -10.37
CA LYS A 40 23.95 3.11 -10.74
C LYS A 40 24.18 3.26 -12.24
N LYS A 41 24.81 2.28 -12.90
CA LYS A 41 25.15 2.34 -14.33
C LYS A 41 23.91 2.31 -15.23
N HIS A 42 22.89 1.57 -14.81
CA HIS A 42 21.67 1.33 -15.60
C HIS A 42 20.45 2.07 -15.06
N ASN A 43 20.62 2.99 -14.10
CA ASN A 43 19.56 3.81 -13.51
C ASN A 43 18.32 3.01 -13.09
N TRP A 44 18.51 1.87 -12.43
CA TRP A 44 17.41 0.97 -12.08
C TRP A 44 16.32 1.63 -11.23
N ASP A 45 16.64 2.69 -10.49
CA ASP A 45 15.65 3.48 -9.74
C ASP A 45 14.52 4.04 -10.63
N ASN A 46 14.79 4.29 -11.92
CA ASN A 46 13.79 4.73 -12.90
C ASN A 46 12.93 3.58 -13.43
N HIS A 47 13.43 2.34 -13.32
CA HIS A 47 12.79 1.13 -13.83
C HIS A 47 11.95 0.44 -12.76
N ILE A 48 11.99 0.93 -11.50
CA ILE A 48 11.13 0.43 -10.44
C ILE A 48 9.68 0.55 -10.93
N VAL A 49 9.08 -0.59 -11.23
CA VAL A 49 7.65 -0.69 -11.37
C VAL A 49 7.16 -0.38 -9.98
N ARG A 50 6.66 0.85 -9.78
CA ARG A 50 6.04 1.23 -8.53
C ARG A 50 4.89 0.26 -8.37
N ILE A 51 5.08 -0.80 -7.59
CA ILE A 51 4.05 -1.81 -7.32
C ILE A 51 2.78 -1.10 -6.82
N LYS A 52 2.94 0.06 -6.17
CA LYS A 52 1.86 0.99 -5.83
C LYS A 52 1.06 1.49 -7.03
N ASP A 53 1.71 1.86 -8.12
CA ASP A 53 1.05 2.36 -9.33
C ASP A 53 0.42 1.20 -10.10
N PHE A 54 1.08 0.04 -10.19
CA PHE A 54 0.48 -1.17 -10.75
C PHE A 54 -0.74 -1.63 -9.94
N SER A 55 -0.63 -1.69 -8.62
CA SER A 55 -1.75 -2.08 -7.74
C SER A 55 -2.93 -1.12 -7.87
N LYS A 56 -2.68 0.20 -7.99
CA LYS A 56 -3.73 1.19 -8.21
C LYS A 56 -4.38 1.05 -9.57
N GLN A 57 -3.59 0.86 -10.63
CA GLN A 57 -4.10 0.62 -11.98
C GLN A 57 -4.93 -0.66 -12.03
N PHE A 58 -4.39 -1.76 -11.48
CA PHE A 58 -5.07 -3.05 -11.39
C PHE A 58 -6.38 -2.96 -10.61
N ALA A 59 -6.40 -2.27 -9.46
CA ALA A 59 -7.64 -2.03 -8.73
C ALA A 59 -8.65 -1.26 -9.59
N GLY A 60 -8.22 -0.18 -10.26
CA GLY A 60 -9.07 0.58 -11.19
C GLY A 60 -9.65 -0.28 -12.31
N ASP A 61 -8.86 -1.18 -12.88
CA ASP A 61 -9.31 -2.12 -13.91
C ASP A 61 -10.36 -3.10 -13.39
N ILE A 62 -10.19 -3.61 -12.16
CA ILE A 62 -11.18 -4.47 -11.50
C ILE A 62 -12.50 -3.73 -11.25
N TYR A 63 -12.45 -2.47 -10.78
CA TYR A 63 -13.64 -1.63 -10.65
C TYR A 63 -14.34 -1.44 -12.00
N ASN A 64 -13.59 -1.12 -13.06
CA ASN A 64 -14.14 -0.94 -14.40
C ASN A 64 -14.82 -2.21 -14.94
N VAL A 65 -14.24 -3.39 -14.70
CA VAL A 65 -14.85 -4.67 -15.07
C VAL A 65 -16.14 -4.90 -14.28
N GLY A 66 -16.12 -4.64 -12.97
CA GLY A 66 -17.30 -4.74 -12.11
C GLY A 66 -18.45 -3.84 -12.58
N VAL A 67 -18.15 -2.58 -12.92
CA VAL A 67 -19.14 -1.62 -13.45
C VAL A 67 -19.76 -2.13 -14.75
N LYS A 68 -18.94 -2.59 -15.71
CA LYS A 68 -19.46 -3.11 -16.98
C LYS A 68 -20.35 -4.34 -16.80
N LEU A 69 -19.98 -5.25 -15.88
CA LEU A 69 -20.79 -6.42 -15.56
C LEU A 69 -22.12 -6.04 -14.90
N LEU A 70 -22.09 -5.08 -13.96
CA LEU A 70 -23.29 -4.58 -13.30
C LEU A 70 -24.24 -3.90 -14.29
N THR A 71 -23.72 -3.02 -15.16
CA THR A 71 -24.53 -2.37 -16.20
C THR A 71 -25.20 -3.39 -17.11
N LYS A 72 -24.45 -4.38 -17.58
CA LYS A 72 -25.01 -5.46 -18.40
C LYS A 72 -26.13 -6.22 -17.66
N LEU A 73 -25.91 -6.59 -16.40
CA LEU A 73 -26.90 -7.30 -15.61
C LEU A 73 -28.17 -6.45 -15.38
N ASN A 74 -28.02 -5.14 -15.16
CA ASN A 74 -29.16 -4.23 -15.05
C ASN A 74 -29.94 -4.17 -16.36
N ASP A 75 -29.25 -4.06 -17.51
CA ASP A 75 -29.90 -4.08 -18.82
C ASP A 75 -30.65 -5.40 -19.04
N ASP A 76 -30.07 -6.53 -18.63
CA ASP A 76 -30.71 -7.83 -18.75
C ASP A 76 -31.95 -7.95 -17.84
N ILE A 77 -31.94 -7.34 -16.65
CA ILE A 77 -33.12 -7.23 -15.76
C ILE A 77 -34.19 -6.37 -16.41
N ASP A 78 -33.85 -5.16 -16.86
CA ASP A 78 -34.80 -4.20 -17.42
C ASP A 78 -35.48 -4.71 -18.69
N ASN A 79 -34.78 -5.58 -19.44
CA ASN A 79 -35.29 -6.21 -20.65
C ASN A 79 -35.86 -7.62 -20.42
N ASN A 80 -36.10 -8.04 -19.17
CA ASN A 80 -36.60 -9.38 -18.79
C ASN A 80 -35.82 -10.55 -19.42
N ARG A 81 -34.51 -10.39 -19.63
CA ARG A 81 -33.63 -11.44 -20.14
C ARG A 81 -33.23 -12.41 -19.03
N ILE A 82 -32.92 -13.65 -19.42
CA ILE A 82 -32.42 -14.65 -18.49
C ILE A 82 -31.03 -14.24 -18.01
N LEU A 83 -30.87 -14.07 -16.70
CA LEU A 83 -29.59 -13.68 -16.12
C LEU A 83 -28.57 -14.82 -16.20
N ASN A 84 -27.37 -14.48 -16.64
CA ASN A 84 -26.29 -15.45 -16.71
C ASN A 84 -25.68 -15.69 -15.31
N LYS A 85 -25.81 -16.93 -14.83
CA LYS A 85 -25.29 -17.36 -13.52
C LYS A 85 -23.79 -17.12 -13.36
N HIS A 86 -23.00 -17.26 -14.42
CA HIS A 86 -21.56 -17.03 -14.38
C HIS A 86 -21.22 -15.54 -14.20
N GLU A 87 -22.02 -14.65 -14.79
CA GLU A 87 -21.83 -13.20 -14.69
C GLU A 87 -22.21 -12.69 -13.30
N ILE A 88 -23.30 -13.23 -12.73
CA ILE A 88 -23.67 -12.98 -11.33
C ILE A 88 -22.55 -13.43 -10.38
N CYS A 89 -22.03 -14.65 -10.56
CA CYS A 89 -20.96 -15.19 -9.72
C CYS A 89 -19.65 -14.39 -9.88
N ALA A 90 -19.33 -13.96 -11.10
CA ALA A 90 -18.16 -13.10 -11.34
C ALA A 90 -18.30 -11.76 -10.61
N LEU A 91 -19.47 -11.11 -10.70
CA LEU A 91 -19.74 -9.86 -9.99
C LEU A 91 -19.67 -10.03 -8.47
N GLU A 92 -20.24 -11.11 -7.93
CA GLU A 92 -20.17 -11.43 -6.50
C GLU A 92 -18.71 -11.53 -6.03
N ASN A 93 -17.85 -12.20 -6.80
CA ASN A 93 -16.44 -12.36 -6.47
C ASN A 93 -15.66 -11.04 -6.56
N ILE A 94 -15.95 -10.20 -7.56
CA ILE A 94 -15.36 -8.86 -7.68
C ILE A 94 -15.74 -8.01 -6.47
N ILE A 95 -17.01 -8.00 -6.06
CA ILE A 95 -17.49 -7.30 -4.86
C ILE A 95 -16.78 -7.83 -3.60
N LYS A 96 -16.56 -9.15 -3.48
CA LYS A 96 -15.80 -9.73 -2.35
C LYS A 96 -14.35 -9.27 -2.33
N ILE A 97 -13.69 -9.14 -3.49
CA ILE A 97 -12.31 -8.67 -3.60
C ILE A 97 -12.23 -7.21 -3.13
N ILE A 98 -13.10 -6.34 -3.66
CA ILE A 98 -13.19 -4.92 -3.31
C ILE A 98 -13.43 -4.74 -1.80
N ASN A 99 -14.43 -5.43 -1.24
CA ASN A 99 -14.75 -5.36 0.19
C ASN A 99 -13.61 -5.82 1.10
N LYS A 100 -12.80 -6.81 0.66
CA LYS A 100 -11.62 -7.26 1.42
C LYS A 100 -10.52 -6.20 1.43
N GLU A 101 -10.32 -5.52 0.31
CA GLU A 101 -9.34 -4.44 0.19
C GLU A 101 -9.69 -3.27 1.12
N GLU A 102 -10.95 -2.82 1.12
CA GLU A 102 -11.43 -1.72 1.97
C GLU A 102 -11.31 -2.06 3.47
N LYS A 103 -11.65 -3.29 3.87
CA LYS A 103 -11.51 -3.78 5.25
C LYS A 103 -10.04 -3.90 5.69
N GLY A 104 -9.14 -4.23 4.77
CA GLY A 104 -7.69 -4.25 5.03
C GLY A 104 -7.13 -2.84 5.25
N GLN A 105 -7.61 -1.85 4.50
CA GLN A 105 -7.20 -0.45 4.66
C GLN A 105 -7.70 0.17 5.97
N THR A 106 -8.94 -0.11 6.39
CA THR A 106 -9.50 0.37 7.68
C THR A 106 -8.78 -0.23 8.89
N LYS A 107 -8.38 -1.52 8.85
CA LYS A 107 -7.57 -2.13 9.91
C LYS A 107 -6.18 -1.48 10.04
N ASN A 108 -5.55 -1.13 8.93
CA ASN A 108 -4.28 -0.40 8.95
C ASN A 108 -4.44 1.02 9.49
N LEU A 109 -5.50 1.75 9.11
CA LEU A 109 -5.78 3.09 9.64
C LEU A 109 -5.99 3.07 11.17
N ASN A 110 -6.71 2.07 11.69
CA ASN A 110 -6.91 1.90 13.14
C ASN A 110 -5.60 1.61 13.89
N ASN A 111 -4.65 0.91 13.25
CA ASN A 111 -3.32 0.70 13.82
C ASN A 111 -2.45 1.98 13.82
N PHE A 112 -2.69 2.91 12.89
CA PHE A 112 -2.06 4.24 12.92
C PHE A 112 -2.69 5.18 13.96
N LEU A 113 -4.00 5.06 14.22
CA LEU A 113 -4.70 5.84 15.25
C LEU A 113 -4.34 5.38 16.68
N ASN A 114 -4.06 4.09 16.89
CA ASN A 114 -3.68 3.54 18.20
C ASN A 114 -2.23 3.83 18.64
N LYS A 115 -1.47 4.63 17.89
CA LYS A 115 -0.12 5.10 18.28
C LYS A 115 -0.05 6.55 18.72
N LYS A 116 -1.19 7.23 18.95
CA LYS A 116 -1.15 8.46 19.75
C LYS A 116 -0.93 8.03 21.21
N LYS A 117 0.30 8.24 21.70
CA LYS A 117 0.58 8.32 23.14
C LYS A 117 -0.60 9.07 23.79
N PRO A 118 -1.14 8.64 24.94
CA PRO A 118 -2.16 9.43 25.61
C PRO A 118 -1.57 10.83 25.74
N ALA A 119 -2.17 11.81 25.05
CA ALA A 119 -1.83 13.20 25.27
C ALA A 119 -1.96 13.36 26.78
N LYS A 120 -0.87 13.76 27.46
CA LYS A 120 -0.90 14.02 28.90
C LYS A 120 -2.15 14.85 29.12
N LEU A 121 -3.18 14.23 29.72
CA LEU A 121 -4.35 14.98 30.15
C LEU A 121 -3.78 16.09 31.03
N LEU A 122 -4.34 17.28 30.91
CA LEU A 122 -4.05 18.38 31.82
C LEU A 122 -4.56 17.94 33.20
N THR A 123 -3.77 17.13 33.90
CA THR A 123 -4.01 16.75 35.28
C THR A 123 -3.91 18.01 36.13
N PRO A 124 -4.63 18.08 37.26
CA PRO A 124 -4.61 19.25 38.15
C PRO A 124 -3.18 19.73 38.46
N ASP A 125 -2.26 18.80 38.72
CA ASP A 125 -0.85 19.08 38.99
C ASP A 125 -0.14 19.82 37.83
N VAL A 126 -0.44 19.46 36.57
CA VAL A 126 0.15 20.11 35.39
C VAL A 126 -0.42 21.51 35.19
N ILE A 127 -1.70 21.69 35.53
CA ILE A 127 -2.35 23.00 35.48
C ILE A 127 -1.78 23.92 36.57
N GLU A 128 -1.52 23.37 37.77
CA GLU A 128 -0.90 24.09 38.88
C GLU A 128 0.54 24.50 38.55
N GLU A 129 1.33 23.61 37.94
CA GLU A 129 2.69 23.91 37.47
C GLU A 129 2.68 25.02 36.41
N ILE A 130 1.77 24.97 35.43
CA ILE A 130 1.62 26.03 34.43
C ILE A 130 1.21 27.36 35.08
N ASN A 131 0.27 27.34 36.02
CA ASN A 131 -0.22 28.56 36.67
C ASN A 131 0.88 29.22 37.52
N ASN A 132 1.62 28.44 38.29
CA ASN A 132 2.65 28.96 39.19
C ASN A 132 3.93 29.36 38.44
N GLU A 133 4.43 28.50 37.55
CA GLU A 133 5.76 28.69 36.93
C GLU A 133 5.72 29.50 35.64
N ILE A 134 4.63 29.44 34.87
CA ILE A 134 4.53 30.13 33.57
C ILE A 134 3.71 31.41 33.68
N LEU A 135 2.58 31.36 34.39
CA LEU A 135 1.66 32.49 34.48
C LEU A 135 1.86 33.34 35.75
N GLY A 136 2.64 32.85 36.72
CA GLY A 136 2.87 33.54 38.00
C GLY A 136 1.59 33.76 38.81
N TRP A 137 0.54 32.98 38.56
CA TRP A 137 -0.76 33.14 39.17
C TRP A 137 -0.89 32.23 40.39
N ASN A 138 -0.92 32.83 41.57
CA ASN A 138 -0.95 32.17 42.87
C ASN A 138 -2.37 32.12 43.50
N GLY A 139 -3.42 32.28 42.68
CA GLY A 139 -4.81 32.04 43.09
C GLY A 139 -5.40 33.01 44.14
N ALA A 140 -4.73 34.13 44.43
CA ALA A 140 -5.24 35.11 45.39
C ALA A 140 -6.12 36.17 44.70
N TYR A 141 -7.39 36.25 45.12
CA TYR A 141 -8.21 37.46 45.07
C TYR A 141 -8.54 37.87 46.50
#